data_AF-A0AA38CKG4-F1
#
_entry.id   AF-A0AA38CKG4-F1
#
_cell.length_a   1.000
_cell.length_b   1.000
_cell.length_c   1.000
_cell.angle_alpha   90.00
_cell.angle_beta   90.00
_cell.angle_gamma   90.00
#
_symmetry.space_group_name_H-M   'P 1'
#
loop_
_entity.id
_entity.type
_entity.pdbx_description
1 polymer ?
#
loop_
_entity_poly.entity_id
_entity_poly.type
_entity_poly.pdbx_seq_one_letter_code
_entity_poly.pdbx_strand_id
1 'polypeptide(L)'
;VDDSIPEDFYISFTIHLLSTELGGHDVRIGFSMPRGYPEEQPIRVTVNCAGEVSRFKHEAINVGGREVAHELIGQEAVLQVLQRVQDILLKKSRESIGKSSGQINGSISSACSILYIKRVLIWFHHIKSLQKRKSILEWGKELNLGGYCKPGFPGIIIVEGEKCDVDIYVKQLQNLRWQAMSVRGEEQEEVQCQKAIDDARHFLK
;
A
#
# COMPACT_ATOMS: atom_id res chain seq x y z
N VAL A 1 32.81 7.82 -41.98
CA VAL A 1 32.71 7.00 -40.75
C VAL A 1 31.28 7.15 -40.32
N ASP A 2 30.58 6.03 -40.34
CA ASP A 2 29.13 5.92 -40.20
C ASP A 2 28.71 6.32 -38.77
N ASP A 3 28.14 7.51 -38.61
CA ASP A 3 27.51 8.00 -37.37
C ASP A 3 26.03 7.57 -37.34
N SER A 4 25.79 6.28 -37.52
CA SER A 4 24.49 5.67 -37.27
C SER A 4 24.26 5.60 -35.76
N ILE A 5 23.75 6.71 -35.20
CA ILE A 5 23.06 6.71 -33.90
C ILE A 5 21.94 5.66 -34.03
N PRO A 6 21.87 4.60 -33.20
CA PRO A 6 20.78 3.66 -33.28
C PRO A 6 19.47 4.40 -32.97
N GLU A 7 18.61 4.53 -33.98
CA GLU A 7 17.26 5.03 -33.86
C GLU A 7 16.46 4.14 -32.91
N ASP A 8 16.26 4.55 -31.66
CA ASP A 8 15.09 4.15 -30.85
C ASP A 8 15.00 4.98 -29.56
N PHE A 9 14.18 6.03 -29.58
CA PHE A 9 13.78 6.73 -28.35
C PHE A 9 12.78 5.86 -27.58
N TYR A 10 13.27 4.95 -26.74
CA TYR A 10 12.47 4.24 -25.74
C TYR A 10 12.71 4.86 -24.37
N ILE A 11 11.65 5.35 -23.72
CA ILE A 11 11.76 5.81 -22.34
C ILE A 11 11.77 4.56 -21.46
N SER A 12 12.85 4.37 -20.70
CA SER A 12 12.92 3.35 -19.67
C SER A 12 13.47 3.92 -18.38
N PHE A 13 12.92 3.45 -17.26
CA PHE A 13 13.36 3.81 -15.92
C PHE A 13 13.03 2.70 -14.95
N THR A 14 13.68 2.72 -13.78
CA THR A 14 13.44 1.74 -12.73
C THR A 14 13.04 2.46 -11.45
N ILE A 15 11.97 1.97 -10.82
CA ILE A 15 11.51 2.44 -9.51
C ILE A 15 11.98 1.44 -8.47
N HIS A 16 12.70 1.96 -7.47
CA HIS A 16 13.17 1.19 -6.31
C HIS A 16 12.14 1.31 -5.18
N LEU A 17 11.61 0.17 -4.72
CA LEU A 17 10.66 0.11 -3.62
C LEU A 17 11.38 -0.15 -2.31
N LEU A 18 11.89 0.91 -1.69
CA LEU A 18 12.68 0.87 -0.45
C LEU A 18 11.88 0.43 0.81
N SER A 19 10.56 0.28 0.69
CA SER A 19 9.68 -0.11 1.80
C SER A 19 8.93 -1.42 1.52
N THR A 20 9.29 -2.13 0.46
CA THR A 20 8.68 -3.41 0.09
C THR A 20 9.79 -4.44 -0.09
N GLU A 21 9.98 -5.24 0.94
CA GLU A 21 10.96 -6.32 0.94
C GLU A 21 10.31 -7.64 0.53
N LEU A 22 10.94 -8.38 -0.39
CA LEU A 22 10.57 -9.74 -0.73
C LEU A 22 11.81 -10.63 -0.66
N GLY A 23 11.84 -11.54 0.30
CA GLY A 23 13.03 -12.37 0.57
C GLY A 23 14.20 -11.58 1.15
N GLY A 24 13.92 -10.53 1.94
CA GLY A 24 14.94 -9.74 2.67
C GLY A 24 15.63 -8.63 1.86
N HIS A 25 15.17 -8.35 0.64
CA HIS A 25 15.75 -7.32 -0.23
C HIS A 25 14.68 -6.45 -0.89
N ASP A 26 15.06 -5.20 -1.19
CA ASP A 26 14.24 -4.24 -1.90
C ASP A 26 13.82 -4.75 -3.29
N VAL A 27 12.55 -4.52 -3.62
CA VAL A 27 12.00 -4.84 -4.93
C VAL A 27 12.25 -3.69 -5.91
N ARG A 28 12.68 -4.01 -7.14
CA ARG A 28 12.87 -3.04 -8.23
C ARG A 28 11.88 -3.31 -9.34
N ILE A 29 11.23 -2.27 -9.85
CA ILE A 29 10.28 -2.38 -10.96
C ILE A 29 10.81 -1.54 -12.13
N GLY A 30 11.21 -2.21 -13.19
CA GLY A 30 11.58 -1.61 -14.46
C GLY A 30 10.36 -1.36 -15.32
N PHE A 31 10.29 -0.16 -15.88
CA PHE A 31 9.31 0.27 -16.86
C PHE A 31 10.01 0.60 -18.17
N SER A 32 9.44 0.15 -19.28
CA SER A 32 9.91 0.48 -20.63
C SER A 32 8.72 0.80 -21.52
N MET A 33 8.74 1.96 -22.13
CA MET A 33 7.69 2.47 -23.00
C MET A 33 8.07 2.18 -24.47
N PRO A 34 7.41 1.23 -25.14
CA PRO A 34 7.59 1.02 -26.57
C PRO A 34 7.00 2.20 -27.38
N ARG A 35 7.39 2.36 -28.65
CA ARG A 35 6.91 3.46 -29.54
C ARG A 35 5.39 3.54 -29.66
N GLY A 36 4.68 2.43 -29.49
CA GLY A 36 3.21 2.36 -29.53
C GLY A 36 2.52 2.62 -28.19
N TYR A 37 3.24 2.95 -27.12
CA TYR A 37 2.62 3.25 -25.84
C TYR A 37 2.13 4.71 -25.80
N PRO A 38 0.92 4.99 -25.28
CA PRO A 38 -0.02 4.02 -24.68
C PRO A 38 -1.04 3.41 -25.65
N GLU A 39 -1.16 3.92 -26.87
CA GLU A 39 -2.32 3.70 -27.75
C GLU A 39 -2.36 2.31 -28.41
N GLU A 40 -1.23 1.81 -28.87
CA GLU A 40 -1.10 0.55 -29.63
C GLU A 40 -0.51 -0.59 -28.78
N GLN A 41 0.33 -0.26 -27.80
CA GLN A 41 1.07 -1.23 -27.00
C GLN A 41 1.06 -0.90 -25.51
N PRO A 42 1.01 -1.92 -24.63
CA PRO A 42 1.12 -1.71 -23.20
C PRO A 42 2.55 -1.34 -22.80
N ILE A 43 2.67 -0.73 -21.63
CA ILE A 43 3.98 -0.51 -21.01
C ILE A 43 4.62 -1.87 -20.68
N ARG A 44 5.91 -2.03 -20.97
CA ARG A 44 6.67 -3.21 -20.55
C ARG A 44 7.07 -3.07 -19.09
N VAL A 45 6.80 -4.11 -18.32
CA VAL A 45 7.02 -4.16 -16.87
C VAL A 45 7.89 -5.36 -16.54
N THR A 46 8.95 -5.11 -15.78
CA THR A 46 9.83 -6.15 -15.24
C THR A 46 10.03 -5.92 -13.76
N VAL A 47 9.57 -6.85 -12.94
CA VAL A 47 9.78 -6.85 -11.49
C VAL A 47 10.99 -7.71 -11.19
N ASN A 48 12.00 -7.13 -10.55
CA ASN A 48 13.21 -7.82 -10.14
C ASN A 48 13.27 -7.84 -8.62
N CYS A 49 13.37 -9.04 -8.04
CA CYS A 49 13.51 -9.25 -6.60
C CYS A 49 14.90 -9.84 -6.35
N ALA A 50 15.79 -9.11 -5.69
CA ALA A 50 17.18 -9.53 -5.48
C ALA A 50 17.37 -10.58 -4.37
N GLY A 51 16.30 -10.94 -3.63
CA GLY A 51 16.37 -11.90 -2.52
C GLY A 51 16.11 -13.36 -2.89
N GLU A 52 16.04 -14.22 -1.87
CA GLU A 52 15.74 -15.66 -1.99
C GLU A 52 14.27 -15.91 -2.37
N VAL A 53 13.90 -15.50 -3.57
CA VAL A 53 12.56 -15.67 -4.12
C VAL A 53 12.60 -16.81 -5.13
N SER A 54 11.78 -17.84 -4.91
CA SER A 54 11.62 -18.93 -5.89
C SER A 54 11.30 -18.36 -7.28
N ARG A 55 11.97 -18.88 -8.31
CA ARG A 55 11.76 -18.50 -9.72
C ARG A 55 10.28 -18.52 -10.11
N PHE A 56 9.51 -19.46 -9.56
CA PHE A 56 8.06 -19.55 -9.79
C PHE A 56 7.29 -18.34 -9.22
N LYS A 57 7.65 -17.87 -8.02
CA LYS A 57 7.05 -16.67 -7.41
C LYS A 57 7.43 -15.42 -8.19
N HIS A 58 8.69 -15.31 -8.61
CA HIS A 58 9.18 -14.20 -9.42
C HIS A 58 8.46 -14.11 -10.77
N GLU A 59 8.28 -15.25 -11.45
CA GLU A 59 7.53 -15.29 -12.71
C GLU A 59 6.07 -14.93 -12.51
N ALA A 60 5.41 -15.44 -11.46
CA ALA A 60 4.01 -15.10 -11.18
C ALA A 60 3.78 -13.59 -10.97
N ILE A 61 4.71 -12.91 -10.29
CA ILE A 61 4.66 -11.45 -10.11
C ILE A 61 4.85 -10.72 -11.45
N ASN A 62 5.79 -11.17 -12.26
CA ASN A 62 6.04 -10.59 -13.58
C ASN A 62 4.84 -10.80 -14.53
N VAL A 63 4.24 -11.99 -14.53
CA VAL A 63 3.01 -12.29 -15.28
C VAL A 63 1.89 -11.33 -14.85
N GLY A 64 1.63 -11.21 -13.56
CA GLY A 64 0.58 -10.31 -13.06
C GLY A 64 0.85 -8.84 -13.38
N GLY A 65 2.12 -8.40 -13.36
CA GLY A 65 2.51 -7.05 -13.79
C GLY A 65 2.24 -6.80 -15.28
N ARG A 66 2.52 -7.78 -16.14
CA ARG A 66 2.23 -7.72 -17.58
C ARG A 66 0.73 -7.70 -17.85
N GLU A 67 -0.05 -8.55 -17.19
CA GLU A 67 -1.51 -8.59 -17.34
C GLU A 67 -2.15 -7.23 -17.04
N VAL A 68 -1.75 -6.59 -15.93
CA VAL A 68 -2.23 -5.25 -15.57
C VAL A 68 -1.83 -4.21 -16.62
N ALA A 69 -0.63 -4.30 -17.18
CA ALA A 69 -0.20 -3.38 -18.24
C ALA A 69 -1.05 -3.52 -19.52
N HIS A 70 -1.44 -4.75 -19.86
CA HIS A 70 -2.33 -5.03 -21.00
C HIS A 70 -3.76 -4.53 -20.77
N GLU A 71 -4.28 -4.58 -19.55
CA GLU A 71 -5.61 -4.03 -19.21
C GLU A 71 -5.70 -2.51 -19.39
N LEU A 72 -4.56 -1.82 -19.41
CA LEU A 72 -4.46 -0.36 -19.38
C LEU A 72 -3.96 0.24 -20.71
N ILE A 73 -4.02 -0.52 -21.81
CA ILE A 73 -3.76 0.00 -23.16
C ILE A 73 -4.74 1.15 -23.46
N GLY A 74 -4.24 2.18 -24.13
CA GLY A 74 -4.97 3.38 -24.50
C GLY A 74 -4.88 4.53 -23.49
N GLN A 75 -4.16 4.36 -22.37
CA GLN A 75 -3.97 5.42 -21.38
C GLN A 75 -2.61 5.34 -20.67
N GLU A 76 -2.20 6.43 -20.02
CA GLU A 76 -1.01 6.42 -19.16
C GLU A 76 -1.20 5.49 -17.95
N ALA A 77 -0.38 4.44 -17.89
CA ALA A 77 -0.56 3.31 -17.00
C ALA A 77 0.53 3.16 -15.93
N VAL A 78 1.64 3.90 -15.99
CA VAL A 78 2.81 3.73 -15.09
C VAL A 78 2.41 3.64 -13.62
N LEU A 79 1.69 4.66 -13.11
CA LEU A 79 1.33 4.72 -11.70
C LEU A 79 0.33 3.62 -11.30
N GLN A 80 -0.61 3.30 -12.19
CA GLN A 80 -1.62 2.27 -11.95
C GLN A 80 -1.00 0.88 -11.89
N VAL A 81 -0.09 0.59 -12.84
CA VAL A 81 0.70 -0.64 -12.88
C VAL A 81 1.58 -0.74 -11.64
N LEU A 82 2.29 0.34 -11.28
CA LEU A 82 3.11 0.38 -10.07
C LEU A 82 2.30 0.03 -8.81
N GLN A 83 1.13 0.63 -8.64
CA GLN A 83 0.23 0.39 -7.51
C GLN A 83 -0.26 -1.06 -7.47
N ARG A 84 -0.67 -1.62 -8.61
CA ARG A 84 -1.16 -3.00 -8.70
C ARG A 84 -0.06 -4.02 -8.45
N VAL A 85 1.15 -3.79 -8.97
CA VAL A 85 2.32 -4.65 -8.70
C VAL A 85 2.65 -4.62 -7.21
N GLN A 86 2.61 -3.45 -6.56
CA GLN A 86 2.78 -3.34 -5.11
C GLN A 86 1.71 -4.14 -4.34
N ASP A 87 0.44 -4.09 -4.76
CA ASP A 87 -0.62 -4.88 -4.11
C ASP A 87 -0.41 -6.40 -4.28
N ILE A 88 0.08 -6.85 -5.45
CA ILE A 88 0.45 -8.26 -5.71
C ILE A 88 1.60 -8.68 -4.78
N LEU A 89 2.63 -7.85 -4.66
CA LEU A 89 3.77 -8.09 -3.78
C LEU A 89 3.33 -8.21 -2.31
N LEU A 90 2.49 -7.29 -1.84
CA LEU A 90 1.95 -7.32 -0.47
C LEU A 90 1.11 -8.57 -0.19
N LYS A 91 0.24 -8.97 -1.13
CA LYS A 91 -0.55 -10.21 -0.99
C LYS A 91 0.35 -11.44 -0.89
N LYS A 92 1.37 -11.53 -1.75
CA LYS A 92 2.32 -12.64 -1.76
C LYS A 92 3.22 -12.70 -0.54
N SER A 93 3.61 -11.55 0.02
CA SER A 93 4.34 -11.48 1.28
C SER A 93 3.53 -12.08 2.45
N ARG A 94 2.22 -11.82 2.51
CA ARG A 94 1.33 -12.35 3.55
C ARG A 94 1.12 -13.87 3.44
N GLU A 95 1.05 -14.41 2.23
CA GLU A 95 0.93 -15.86 1.99
C GLU A 95 2.16 -16.63 2.50
N SER A 96 3.36 -16.03 2.51
CA SER A 96 4.57 -16.64 3.10
C SER A 96 4.56 -16.69 4.63
N ILE A 97 3.83 -15.79 5.29
CA ILE A 97 3.75 -15.71 6.75
C ILE A 97 2.61 -16.60 7.30
N GLY A 98 1.59 -16.90 6.48
CA GLY A 98 0.38 -17.62 6.88
C GLY A 98 0.50 -19.14 7.11
N LYS A 99 1.70 -19.71 7.22
CA LYS A 99 1.92 -21.12 7.61
C LYS A 99 2.60 -21.25 8.97
N SER A 100 2.03 -20.61 10.00
CA SER A 100 2.16 -21.12 11.37
C SER A 100 0.83 -20.96 12.09
N SER A 101 0.17 -22.10 12.32
CA SER A 101 -0.92 -22.27 13.27
C SER A 101 -0.46 -21.92 14.69
N GLY A 102 -1.28 -21.18 15.43
CA GLY A 102 -1.12 -21.01 16.88
C GLY A 102 -2.43 -20.53 17.50
N GLN A 103 -3.19 -21.45 18.07
CA GLN A 103 -4.26 -21.15 19.04
C GLN A 103 -3.65 -20.45 20.27
N ILE A 104 -4.41 -19.56 20.92
CA ILE A 104 -4.36 -19.44 22.39
C ILE A 104 -5.69 -18.94 22.94
N ASN A 105 -6.20 -19.74 23.89
CA ASN A 105 -7.30 -19.43 24.80
C ASN A 105 -6.86 -18.36 25.82
N GLY A 106 -7.85 -17.65 26.38
CA GLY A 106 -7.65 -16.46 27.20
C GLY A 106 -7.01 -16.66 28.59
N SER A 107 -6.59 -15.54 29.17
CA SER A 107 -6.60 -15.28 30.60
C SER A 107 -6.33 -13.78 30.85
N ILE A 108 -7.22 -13.15 31.61
CA ILE A 108 -7.08 -11.80 32.15
C ILE A 108 -6.10 -11.87 33.31
N SER A 109 -4.98 -11.16 33.23
CA SER A 109 -4.18 -10.81 34.41
C SER A 109 -3.40 -9.52 34.16
N SER A 110 -3.50 -8.64 35.15
CA SER A 110 -2.98 -7.29 35.23
C SER A 110 -1.48 -7.20 34.91
N ALA A 111 -1.16 -6.57 33.78
CA ALA A 111 0.15 -6.01 33.48
C ALA A 111 -0.09 -4.59 32.99
N CYS A 112 0.76 -3.64 33.39
CA CYS A 112 0.74 -2.26 32.91
C CYS A 112 0.58 -2.29 31.38
N SER A 113 -0.62 -1.93 30.89
CA SER A 113 -0.94 -2.02 29.48
C SER A 113 -0.10 -0.97 28.78
N ILE A 114 0.97 -1.41 28.13
CA ILE A 114 1.80 -0.53 27.32
C ILE A 114 0.87 0.12 26.28
N LEU A 115 0.69 1.43 26.40
CA LEU A 115 -0.14 2.20 25.50
C LEU A 115 0.71 2.61 24.31
N TYR A 116 0.11 2.62 23.13
CA TYR A 116 0.77 3.05 21.91
C TYR A 116 -0.08 4.10 21.23
N ILE A 117 0.55 5.19 20.80
CA ILE A 117 0.01 6.04 19.75
C ILE A 117 0.36 5.41 18.41
N LYS A 118 -0.59 5.35 17.49
CA LYS A 118 -0.42 4.76 16.16
C LYS A 118 -0.85 5.77 15.10
N ARG A 119 -0.11 5.82 14.00
CA ARG A 119 -0.42 6.62 12.81
C ARG A 119 -0.47 5.70 11.60
N VAL A 120 -1.47 5.89 10.75
CA VAL A 120 -1.66 5.05 9.57
C VAL A 120 -1.96 5.90 8.36
N LEU A 121 -1.21 5.67 7.28
CA LEU A 121 -1.50 6.18 5.94
C LEU A 121 -2.22 5.09 5.13
N ILE A 122 -3.43 5.40 4.69
CA ILE A 122 -4.29 4.52 3.91
C ILE A 122 -4.53 5.14 2.54
N TRP A 123 -4.22 4.37 1.51
CA TRP A 123 -4.50 4.70 0.12
C TRP A 123 -5.75 3.98 -0.36
N PHE A 124 -6.52 4.67 -1.20
CA PHE A 124 -7.70 4.16 -1.89
C PHE A 124 -7.62 4.52 -3.36
N HIS A 125 -8.08 3.62 -4.23
CA HIS A 125 -8.21 3.95 -5.65
C HIS A 125 -9.11 5.18 -5.84
N HIS A 126 -10.22 5.29 -5.09
CA HIS A 126 -10.95 6.55 -4.95
C HIS A 126 -11.90 6.55 -3.74
N ILE A 127 -12.17 7.73 -3.19
CA ILE A 127 -13.22 7.96 -2.17
C ILE A 127 -14.29 8.88 -2.77
N LYS A 128 -15.14 8.32 -3.64
CA LYS A 128 -16.22 9.08 -4.32
C LYS A 128 -17.54 9.07 -3.55
N SER A 129 -17.92 7.95 -2.95
CA SER A 129 -19.23 7.78 -2.30
C SER A 129 -19.41 8.74 -1.12
N LEU A 130 -20.50 9.52 -1.13
CA LEU A 130 -20.87 10.40 -0.02
C LEU A 130 -21.12 9.62 1.28
N GLN A 131 -21.73 8.43 1.18
CA GLN A 131 -21.98 7.60 2.36
C GLN A 131 -20.67 7.19 3.04
N LYS A 132 -19.68 6.76 2.26
CA LYS A 132 -18.37 6.40 2.81
C LYS A 132 -17.66 7.60 3.43
N ARG A 133 -17.77 8.78 2.81
CA ARG A 133 -17.22 10.02 3.38
C ARG A 133 -17.86 10.36 4.72
N LYS A 134 -19.17 10.14 4.88
CA LYS A 134 -19.85 10.29 6.17
C LYS A 134 -19.31 9.30 7.20
N SER A 135 -19.26 8.01 6.87
CA SER A 135 -18.74 6.98 7.77
C SER A 135 -17.29 7.23 8.20
N ILE A 136 -16.43 7.67 7.28
CA ILE A 136 -15.04 8.08 7.57
C ILE A 136 -14.97 9.13 8.68
N LEU A 137 -15.83 10.16 8.60
CA LEU A 137 -15.87 11.26 9.57
C LEU A 137 -16.56 10.86 10.88
N GLU A 138 -17.65 10.11 10.82
CA GLU A 138 -18.41 9.65 11.99
C GLU A 138 -17.55 8.72 12.85
N TRP A 139 -16.96 7.68 12.26
CA TRP A 139 -16.10 6.75 13.00
C TRP A 139 -14.84 7.40 13.54
N GLY A 140 -14.28 8.39 12.83
CA GLY A 140 -13.12 9.14 13.32
C GLY A 140 -13.44 9.91 14.60
N LYS A 141 -14.63 10.51 14.67
CA LYS A 141 -15.11 11.21 15.87
C LYS A 141 -15.46 10.24 17.01
N GLU A 142 -16.16 9.14 16.70
CA GLU A 142 -16.54 8.12 17.69
C GLU A 142 -15.32 7.51 18.39
N LEU A 143 -14.24 7.30 17.65
CA LEU A 143 -12.99 6.72 18.13
C LEU A 143 -11.94 7.77 18.55
N ASN A 144 -12.34 9.06 18.65
CA ASN A 144 -11.46 10.16 19.07
C ASN A 144 -10.12 10.20 18.32
N LEU A 145 -10.16 9.96 17.00
CA LEU A 145 -9.01 9.95 16.11
C LEU A 145 -8.78 11.33 15.50
N GLY A 146 -7.51 11.72 15.40
CA GLY A 146 -7.09 12.87 14.61
C GLY A 146 -6.71 12.43 13.20
N GLY A 147 -6.70 13.36 12.25
CA GLY A 147 -6.20 13.06 10.90
C GLY A 147 -6.85 13.83 9.78
N TYR A 148 -6.58 13.39 8.55
CA TYR A 148 -7.03 14.04 7.32
C TYR A 148 -7.56 13.03 6.32
N CYS A 149 -8.58 13.43 5.58
CA CYS A 149 -9.13 12.68 4.46
C CYS A 149 -9.13 13.55 3.19
N LYS A 150 -8.42 13.10 2.16
CA LYS A 150 -8.49 13.67 0.81
C LYS A 150 -9.43 12.80 -0.04
N PRO A 151 -10.71 13.20 -0.24
CA PRO A 151 -11.61 12.47 -1.12
C PRO A 151 -11.21 12.63 -2.61
N GLY A 152 -11.83 11.83 -3.48
CA GLY A 152 -11.55 11.84 -4.91
C GLY A 152 -10.54 10.76 -5.32
N PHE A 153 -9.68 11.08 -6.31
CA PHE A 153 -8.66 10.20 -6.88
C PHE A 153 -7.26 10.81 -6.72
N PRO A 154 -6.24 10.04 -6.27
CA PRO A 154 -6.43 8.90 -5.38
C PRO A 154 -7.14 9.37 -4.09
N GLY A 155 -7.83 8.45 -3.43
CA GLY A 155 -8.33 8.70 -2.08
C GLY A 155 -7.22 8.47 -1.07
N ILE A 156 -7.03 9.39 -0.12
CA ILE A 156 -6.02 9.24 0.93
C ILE A 156 -6.66 9.54 2.27
N ILE A 157 -6.39 8.69 3.25
CA ILE A 157 -6.72 8.92 4.65
C ILE A 157 -5.42 8.77 5.46
N ILE A 158 -5.15 9.74 6.31
CA ILE A 158 -4.12 9.63 7.35
C ILE A 158 -4.85 9.78 8.67
N VAL A 159 -4.66 8.82 9.58
CA VAL A 159 -5.26 8.85 10.92
C VAL A 159 -4.23 8.60 12.00
N GLU A 160 -4.45 9.20 13.15
CA GLU A 160 -3.67 8.97 14.36
C GLU A 160 -4.57 8.85 15.58
N GLY A 161 -4.09 8.13 16.59
CA GLY A 161 -4.76 8.02 17.88
C GLY A 161 -4.22 6.85 18.68
N GLU A 162 -4.97 6.41 19.69
CA GLU A 162 -4.66 5.19 20.41
C GLU A 162 -4.65 4.00 19.44
N LYS A 163 -3.65 3.13 19.56
CA LYS A 163 -3.48 1.96 18.68
C LYS A 163 -4.75 1.14 18.53
N CYS A 164 -5.45 0.85 19.63
CA CYS A 164 -6.68 0.07 19.63
C CYS A 164 -7.76 0.70 18.74
N ASP A 165 -7.97 2.01 18.91
CA ASP A 165 -8.97 2.78 18.17
C ASP A 165 -8.61 2.90 16.69
N VAL A 166 -7.34 3.15 16.38
CA VAL A 166 -6.84 3.19 15.00
C VAL A 166 -7.02 1.83 14.32
N ASP A 167 -6.73 0.72 15.01
CA ASP A 167 -6.92 -0.63 14.49
C ASP A 167 -8.39 -0.97 14.24
N ILE A 168 -9.30 -0.54 15.14
CA ILE A 168 -10.75 -0.67 14.96
C ILE A 168 -11.20 0.13 13.72
N TYR A 169 -10.76 1.38 13.61
CA TYR A 169 -11.10 2.26 12.49
C TYR A 169 -10.65 1.70 11.14
N VAL A 170 -9.40 1.22 11.07
CA VAL A 170 -8.85 0.58 9.86
C VAL A 170 -9.66 -0.65 9.49
N LYS A 171 -10.05 -1.49 10.46
CA LYS A 171 -10.90 -2.67 10.21
C LYS A 171 -12.29 -2.27 9.70
N GLN A 172 -12.92 -1.25 10.28
CA GLN A 172 -14.21 -0.73 9.81
C GLN A 172 -14.11 -0.24 8.36
N LEU A 173 -13.05 0.50 8.03
CA LEU A 173 -12.79 0.93 6.66
C LEU A 173 -12.61 -0.27 5.73
N GLN A 174 -11.83 -1.29 6.10
CA GLN A 174 -11.63 -2.49 5.30
C GLN A 174 -12.94 -3.25 5.00
N ASN A 175 -13.92 -3.18 5.89
CA ASN A 175 -15.23 -3.81 5.71
C ASN A 175 -16.14 -3.09 4.70
N LEU A 176 -15.82 -1.85 4.32
CA LEU A 176 -16.52 -1.16 3.25
C LEU A 176 -16.08 -1.71 1.88
N ARG A 177 -17.01 -1.75 0.92
CA ARG A 177 -16.73 -2.25 -0.44
C ARG A 177 -15.89 -1.25 -1.25
N TRP A 178 -14.58 -1.42 -1.37
CA TRP A 178 -13.69 -0.58 -2.19
C TRP A 178 -13.36 -1.20 -3.55
N GLN A 179 -12.93 -0.36 -4.51
CA GLN A 179 -12.28 -0.83 -5.73
C GLN A 179 -10.86 -1.34 -5.44
N ALA A 180 -10.10 -0.53 -4.70
CA ALA A 180 -8.87 -0.97 -4.04
C ALA A 180 -8.61 -0.09 -2.81
N MET A 181 -7.98 -0.68 -1.80
CA MET A 181 -7.57 -0.06 -0.54
C MET A 181 -6.28 -0.74 -0.09
N SER A 182 -5.28 0.04 0.35
CA SER A 182 -4.06 -0.48 0.95
C SER A 182 -3.54 0.44 2.04
N VAL A 183 -3.08 -0.15 3.14
CA VAL A 183 -2.26 0.56 4.14
C VAL A 183 -0.86 0.70 3.56
N ARG A 184 -0.36 1.94 3.48
CA ARG A 184 0.90 2.31 2.81
C ARG A 184 1.97 2.82 3.77
N GLY A 185 1.59 3.15 5.00
CA GLY A 185 2.51 3.54 6.06
C GLY A 185 1.87 3.31 7.41
N GLU A 186 2.68 2.86 8.37
CA GLU A 186 2.29 2.65 9.75
C GLU A 186 3.46 3.05 10.65
N GLU A 187 3.16 3.83 11.67
CA GLU A 187 4.09 4.24 12.71
C GLU A 187 3.42 4.01 14.06
N GLN A 188 4.18 3.56 15.05
CA GLN A 188 3.70 3.40 16.42
C GLN A 188 4.79 3.78 17.40
N GLU A 189 4.40 4.52 18.44
CA GLU A 189 5.29 4.98 19.51
C GLU A 189 4.69 4.58 20.85
N GLU A 190 5.54 4.06 21.73
CA GLU A 190 5.15 3.70 23.09
C GLU A 190 4.93 4.95 23.93
N VAL A 191 3.84 4.96 24.71
CA VAL A 191 3.48 6.07 25.59
C VAL A 191 3.20 5.56 27.00
N GLN A 192 3.60 6.37 27.99
CA GLN A 192 3.54 5.98 29.40
C GLN A 192 2.13 6.10 30.01
N CYS A 193 1.25 6.92 29.42
CA CYS A 193 -0.12 7.12 29.90
C CYS A 193 -1.04 7.74 28.84
N GLN A 194 -2.36 7.70 29.07
CA GLN A 194 -3.36 8.24 28.13
C GLN A 194 -3.19 9.73 27.83
N LYS A 195 -2.74 10.53 28.81
CA LYS A 195 -2.47 11.97 28.61
C LYS A 195 -1.35 12.20 27.60
N ALA A 196 -0.33 11.33 27.62
CA ALA A 196 0.77 11.39 26.68
C ALA A 196 0.36 11.04 25.24
N ILE A 197 -0.78 10.37 25.02
CA ILE A 197 -1.32 10.15 23.66
C ILE A 197 -1.74 11.50 23.07
N ASP A 198 -2.48 12.31 23.82
CA ASP A 198 -2.95 13.61 23.32
C ASP A 198 -1.79 14.59 23.10
N ASP A 199 -0.74 14.52 23.93
CA ASP A 199 0.47 15.33 23.75
C ASP A 199 1.34 14.86 22.57
N ALA A 200 1.33 13.56 22.25
CA ALA A 200 2.08 12.99 21.14
C ALA A 200 1.38 13.15 19.78
N ARG A 201 0.14 13.65 19.73
CA ARG A 201 -0.60 13.87 18.47
C ARG A 201 0.06 14.93 17.59
N HIS A 202 0.13 14.68 16.28
CA HIS A 202 0.58 15.68 15.29
C HIS A 202 -0.60 16.34 14.56
N PHE A 203 -1.78 15.75 14.61
CA PHE A 203 -2.99 16.19 13.95
C PHE A 203 -4.02 16.67 14.98
N LEU A 204 -4.77 17.69 14.59
CA LEU A 204 -5.85 18.21 15.41
C LEU A 204 -7.02 17.21 15.42
N LYS A 205 -7.80 17.25 16.50
CA LYS A 205 -9.10 16.54 16.64
C LYS A 205 -10.20 17.28 15.90
#